data_AF-A0AAV1QSM5-F1
#
_entry.id   AF-A0AAV1QSM5-F1
#
_cell.length_a   1.000
_cell.length_b   1.000
_cell.length_c   1.000
_cell.angle_alpha   90.00
_cell.angle_beta   90.00
_cell.angle_gamma   90.00
#
_symmetry.space_group_name_H-M   'P 1'
#
loop_
_entity.id
_entity.type
_entity.pdbx_description
1 polymer ?
#
loop_
_entity_poly.entity_id
_entity_poly.type
_entity_poly.pdbx_seq_one_letter_code
_entity_poly.pdbx_strand_id
1 'polypeptide(L)'
;MEILLSQTVLAQSNPIIHPPVFLQYPHSAELHSKHLYSKERWTDDSALIFLPVYNFQTLEDSLLCAASQAIKLSLGIDDYKKVLSQMKPNSILGLSDGFHLGHLQSMKLDFPKNIGVITVCPKGIGPSVRRLYVQGKEINGAGINSSFAVHQDIDGRATDVALALSVAIGSLLIFATTLEQEYKSAILREQGILPGAVHGILCSLFRWYTENGMSEDEAYESTVECITGIISKAVSTKGMLDVYSSLSEEGKREFEIAYSASYHSCFAILHDCYNGVACGSGMSSVLLAGNPLLFHEKDGLVAFPTSKIDQTRAWIVGELVRSGQPRGSLVPLHPFTCGVFMALKMAWVEILRKKGLSYSAIIHGSVIESVDSLYSLMHALEAPYMLDNCSATATLESRKWAHLFDYFLNQRALVAVDNGAPINHDLISNLISDPVHRAIEVYDQLTSTVSTGVPSDIGSVRPELGQSSN
;
A
#
# COMPACT_ATOMS: atom_id res chain seq x y z
N MET A 1 -34.67 -12.17 -2.55
CA MET A 1 -34.70 -10.76 -2.95
C MET A 1 -33.95 -10.68 -4.25
N GLU A 2 -34.66 -10.57 -5.38
CA GLU A 2 -34.10 -10.66 -6.73
C GLU A 2 -33.11 -9.53 -7.00
N ILE A 3 -31.89 -9.90 -7.41
CA ILE A 3 -30.87 -8.97 -7.89
C ILE A 3 -31.09 -8.85 -9.41
N LEU A 4 -31.47 -7.65 -9.87
CA LEU A 4 -31.57 -7.31 -11.29
C LEU A 4 -30.15 -7.24 -11.88
N LEU A 5 -29.68 -8.35 -12.45
CA LEU A 5 -28.52 -8.41 -13.33
C LEU A 5 -28.94 -7.89 -14.71
N SER A 6 -28.44 -6.72 -15.13
CA SER A 6 -28.50 -6.35 -16.55
C SER A 6 -27.51 -7.23 -17.32
N GLN A 7 -28.02 -8.22 -18.05
CA GLN A 7 -27.23 -9.05 -18.95
C GLN A 7 -26.69 -8.20 -20.10
N THR A 8 -25.37 -8.08 -20.24
CA THR A 8 -24.74 -7.83 -21.55
C THR A 8 -23.37 -8.53 -21.64
N VAL A 9 -23.44 -9.76 -22.14
CA VAL A 9 -22.54 -10.45 -23.09
C VAL A 9 -21.02 -10.41 -22.85
N LEU A 10 -20.48 -11.56 -22.41
CA LEU A 10 -19.13 -12.03 -22.73
C LEU A 10 -19.06 -12.46 -24.20
N ALA A 11 -18.29 -11.75 -25.03
CA ALA A 11 -17.46 -12.26 -26.12
C ALA A 11 -17.12 -11.12 -27.09
N GLN A 12 -15.83 -10.74 -27.17
CA GLN A 12 -15.04 -10.48 -28.39
C GLN A 12 -13.92 -9.47 -28.14
N SER A 13 -12.78 -9.78 -28.74
CA SER A 13 -11.53 -9.06 -28.80
C SER A 13 -11.64 -7.71 -29.53
N ASN A 14 -11.56 -6.58 -28.81
CA ASN A 14 -10.90 -5.33 -29.23
C ASN A 14 -10.93 -4.26 -28.10
N PRO A 15 -10.04 -3.25 -28.11
CA PRO A 15 -9.85 -2.32 -27.00
C PRO A 15 -10.93 -1.24 -27.05
N ILE A 16 -11.96 -1.36 -26.23
CA ILE A 16 -12.96 -0.31 -26.02
C ILE A 16 -13.00 0.01 -24.53
N ILE A 17 -12.94 1.31 -24.25
CA ILE A 17 -13.05 1.93 -22.93
C ILE A 17 -14.33 1.40 -22.26
N HIS A 18 -14.17 0.54 -21.24
CA HIS A 18 -15.30 0.13 -20.40
C HIS A 18 -15.47 1.14 -19.26
N PRO A 19 -16.68 1.71 -19.05
CA PRO A 19 -16.97 2.47 -17.85
C PRO A 19 -16.92 1.54 -16.62
N PRO A 20 -16.58 2.06 -15.44
CA PRO A 20 -16.45 1.24 -14.25
C PRO A 20 -17.81 0.63 -13.84
N VAL A 21 -17.81 -0.67 -13.59
CA VAL A 21 -18.97 -1.40 -13.05
C VAL A 21 -18.87 -1.36 -11.53
N PHE A 22 -19.81 -0.68 -10.88
CA PHE A 22 -19.88 -0.55 -9.42
C PHE A 22 -21.21 -1.12 -8.91
N LEU A 23 -21.15 -1.85 -7.79
CA LEU A 23 -22.32 -2.30 -7.05
C LEU A 23 -22.56 -1.31 -5.90
N GLN A 24 -23.66 -0.57 -5.95
CA GLN A 24 -24.10 0.36 -4.91
C GLN A 24 -25.35 -0.21 -4.25
N TYR A 25 -25.33 -0.40 -2.93
CA TYR A 25 -26.52 -0.85 -2.18
C TYR A 25 -27.36 0.36 -1.73
N PRO A 26 -28.70 0.33 -1.85
CA PRO A 26 -29.55 1.42 -1.41
C PRO A 26 -29.61 1.54 0.12
N HIS A 27 -29.70 2.79 0.57
CA HIS A 27 -29.94 3.20 1.94
C HIS A 27 -31.16 2.48 2.55
N SER A 28 -31.03 2.06 3.81
CA SER A 28 -32.00 1.31 4.64
C SER A 28 -32.03 -0.21 4.45
N ALA A 29 -31.07 -0.90 5.06
CA ALA A 29 -31.27 -2.26 5.56
C ALA A 29 -31.14 -2.23 7.09
N GLU A 30 -32.26 -2.24 7.80
CA GLU A 30 -32.29 -2.51 9.24
C GLU A 30 -31.83 -3.95 9.48
N LEU A 31 -30.59 -4.12 9.94
CA LEU A 31 -30.11 -5.39 10.48
C LEU A 31 -30.66 -5.53 11.90
N HIS A 32 -31.70 -6.35 12.08
CA HIS A 32 -32.22 -6.74 13.39
C HIS A 32 -31.14 -7.49 14.21
N SER A 33 -30.45 -6.76 15.08
CA SER A 33 -29.34 -7.23 15.91
C SER A 33 -29.78 -7.80 17.26
N LYS A 34 -30.57 -8.88 17.31
CA LYS A 34 -31.05 -9.41 18.60
C LYS A 34 -30.61 -10.81 19.06
N HIS A 35 -29.84 -11.59 18.29
CA HIS A 35 -29.47 -12.97 18.73
C HIS A 35 -27.99 -13.38 18.61
N LEU A 36 -27.02 -12.45 18.54
CA LEU A 36 -25.59 -12.80 18.41
C LEU A 36 -24.81 -12.95 19.73
N TYR A 37 -25.46 -12.98 20.89
CA TYR A 37 -24.79 -13.17 22.19
C TYR A 37 -25.48 -14.23 23.05
N SER A 38 -25.16 -15.51 22.82
CA SER A 38 -25.22 -16.53 23.88
C SER A 38 -24.03 -17.48 23.75
N LYS A 39 -23.23 -17.55 24.82
CA LYS A 39 -22.28 -18.63 25.08
C LYS A 39 -23.08 -19.93 25.20
N GLU A 40 -23.14 -20.75 24.14
CA GLU A 40 -23.27 -22.22 24.19
C GLU A 40 -23.50 -22.78 22.78
N ARG A 41 -22.72 -23.82 22.43
CA ARG A 41 -22.81 -24.71 21.25
C ARG A 41 -22.80 -24.06 19.87
N TRP A 42 -21.61 -24.02 19.28
CA TRP A 42 -21.44 -24.05 17.82
C TRP A 42 -21.30 -25.52 17.42
N THR A 43 -22.32 -26.07 16.77
CA THR A 43 -22.29 -27.38 16.09
C THR A 43 -22.58 -27.14 14.62
N ASP A 44 -21.65 -27.62 13.80
CA ASP A 44 -21.71 -27.99 12.38
C ASP A 44 -22.10 -26.96 11.30
N ASP A 45 -21.28 -27.02 10.25
CA ASP A 45 -21.38 -26.52 8.89
C ASP A 45 -21.13 -25.02 8.67
N SER A 46 -19.90 -24.74 8.20
CA SER A 46 -19.32 -23.49 7.68
C SER A 46 -18.75 -22.47 8.68
N ALA A 47 -17.54 -22.74 9.23
CA ALA A 47 -16.69 -21.72 9.84
C ALA A 47 -15.53 -21.31 8.91
N LEU A 48 -15.31 -20.00 8.78
CA LEU A 48 -14.13 -19.42 8.13
C LEU A 48 -13.00 -19.37 9.16
N ILE A 49 -11.96 -20.21 9.02
CA ILE A 49 -10.88 -20.30 10.00
C ILE A 49 -9.72 -19.38 9.60
N PHE A 50 -9.37 -18.44 10.49
CA PHE A 50 -8.08 -17.73 10.46
C PHE A 50 -7.07 -18.57 11.25
N LEU A 51 -6.08 -19.18 10.58
CA LEU A 51 -5.04 -19.93 11.27
C LEU A 51 -3.71 -19.18 11.34
N PRO A 52 -3.10 -19.03 12.53
CA PRO A 52 -1.66 -18.98 12.63
C PRO A 52 -1.10 -20.35 12.22
N VAL A 53 -0.04 -20.30 11.43
CA VAL A 53 0.58 -21.40 10.64
C VAL A 53 1.07 -22.63 11.43
N TYR A 54 0.91 -22.67 12.75
CA TYR A 54 1.58 -23.65 13.60
C TYR A 54 0.76 -24.89 13.98
N ASN A 55 -0.52 -25.00 13.60
CA ASN A 55 -1.32 -26.16 13.99
C ASN A 55 -2.15 -26.73 12.82
N PHE A 56 -1.62 -27.78 12.21
CA PHE A 56 -2.27 -28.51 11.12
C PHE A 56 -3.00 -29.73 11.67
N GLN A 57 -4.29 -29.58 11.98
CA GLN A 57 -5.23 -30.70 12.06
C GLN A 57 -6.50 -30.32 11.27
N THR A 58 -6.80 -31.12 10.24
CA THR A 58 -8.01 -31.14 9.39
C THR A 58 -8.77 -29.82 9.26
N LEU A 59 -8.53 -29.13 8.14
CA LEU A 59 -9.04 -27.78 7.86
C LEU A 59 -10.46 -27.83 7.28
N GLU A 60 -11.37 -26.99 7.79
CA GLU A 60 -12.76 -26.86 7.34
C GLU A 60 -12.92 -26.28 5.92
N ASP A 61 -14.16 -26.16 5.45
CA ASP A 61 -14.55 -26.00 4.03
C ASP A 61 -14.13 -24.66 3.38
N SER A 62 -13.60 -23.70 4.15
CA SER A 62 -13.03 -22.45 3.65
C SER A 62 -11.88 -21.98 4.54
N LEU A 63 -10.68 -21.84 3.96
CA LEU A 63 -9.48 -21.39 4.68
C LEU A 63 -9.09 -19.99 4.22
N LEU A 64 -9.00 -19.06 5.17
CA LEU A 64 -8.36 -17.76 4.93
C LEU A 64 -6.94 -17.78 5.49
N CYS A 65 -5.95 -17.75 4.60
CA CYS A 65 -4.55 -17.77 5.00
C CYS A 65 -4.03 -16.34 5.23
N ALA A 66 -4.26 -15.81 6.44
CA ALA A 66 -3.67 -14.56 6.91
C ALA A 66 -2.33 -14.82 7.65
N ALA A 67 -1.37 -15.44 6.96
CA ALA A 67 0.00 -15.56 7.49
C ALA A 67 0.80 -14.28 7.18
N SER A 68 1.58 -13.81 8.15
CA SER A 68 2.62 -12.79 7.92
C SER A 68 3.46 -13.18 6.70
N GLN A 69 3.79 -12.23 5.83
CA GLN A 69 4.65 -12.52 4.67
C GLN A 69 6.03 -13.01 5.09
N ALA A 70 6.51 -12.66 6.29
CA ALA A 70 7.70 -13.26 6.89
C ALA A 70 7.50 -14.75 7.22
N ILE A 71 6.29 -15.15 7.63
CA ILE A 71 5.92 -16.56 7.75
C ILE A 71 5.75 -17.17 6.36
N LYS A 72 5.26 -16.46 5.33
CA LYS A 72 5.23 -16.94 3.93
C LYS A 72 6.63 -17.06 3.29
N LEU A 73 7.62 -16.32 3.81
CA LEU A 73 9.04 -16.38 3.46
C LEU A 73 9.79 -17.46 4.25
N SER A 74 9.45 -17.68 5.52
CA SER A 74 9.96 -18.79 6.37
C SER A 74 9.27 -20.13 6.10
N LEU A 75 8.03 -20.11 5.62
CA LEU A 75 7.36 -21.25 4.99
C LEU A 75 8.04 -21.41 3.63
N GLY A 76 9.12 -22.18 3.59
CA GLY A 76 9.73 -22.56 2.33
C GLY A 76 8.69 -23.21 1.39
N ILE A 77 9.10 -23.39 0.14
CA ILE A 77 8.36 -24.13 -0.91
C ILE A 77 7.74 -25.45 -0.38
N ASP A 78 8.39 -26.08 0.59
CA ASP A 78 7.97 -27.34 1.18
C ASP A 78 6.70 -27.22 2.04
N ASP A 79 6.44 -26.07 2.66
CA ASP A 79 5.26 -25.90 3.51
C ASP A 79 4.02 -25.46 2.73
N TYR A 80 4.17 -24.71 1.63
CA TYR A 80 3.04 -24.42 0.74
C TYR A 80 2.47 -25.70 0.11
N LYS A 81 3.35 -26.64 -0.32
CA LYS A 81 2.92 -27.97 -0.77
C LYS A 81 2.19 -28.74 0.32
N LYS A 82 2.63 -28.64 1.58
CA LYS A 82 1.93 -29.24 2.73
C LYS A 82 0.55 -28.63 2.92
N VAL A 83 0.43 -27.30 2.90
CA VAL A 83 -0.87 -26.60 3.00
C VAL A 83 -1.82 -27.12 1.92
N LEU A 84 -1.40 -27.08 0.65
CA LEU A 84 -2.22 -27.56 -0.46
C LEU A 84 -2.61 -29.04 -0.32
N SER A 85 -1.70 -29.89 0.16
CA SER A 85 -1.96 -31.33 0.33
C SER A 85 -2.99 -31.65 1.42
N GLN A 86 -3.22 -30.71 2.33
CA GLN A 86 -4.16 -30.86 3.45
C GLN A 86 -5.50 -30.18 3.19
N MET A 87 -5.63 -29.44 2.09
CA MET A 87 -6.89 -28.80 1.73
C MET A 87 -7.93 -29.85 1.33
N LYS A 88 -9.15 -29.70 1.85
CA LYS A 88 -10.28 -30.54 1.42
C LYS A 88 -10.55 -30.30 -0.09
N PRO A 89 -10.87 -31.35 -0.86
CA PRO A 89 -11.41 -31.16 -2.20
C PRO A 89 -12.64 -30.24 -2.16
N ASN A 90 -12.76 -29.38 -3.16
CA ASN A 90 -13.81 -28.38 -3.29
C ASN A 90 -13.82 -27.26 -2.24
N SER A 91 -12.77 -27.15 -1.42
CA SER A 91 -12.60 -25.99 -0.52
C SER A 91 -12.08 -24.77 -1.28
N ILE A 92 -12.12 -23.61 -0.62
CA ILE A 92 -11.61 -22.33 -1.14
C ILE A 92 -10.37 -21.91 -0.36
N LEU A 93 -9.29 -21.59 -1.09
CA LEU A 93 -8.11 -20.92 -0.59
C LEU A 93 -8.29 -19.40 -0.71
N GLY A 94 -8.35 -18.70 0.42
CA GLY A 94 -8.31 -17.25 0.48
C GLY A 94 -6.90 -16.72 0.74
N LEU A 95 -6.45 -15.80 -0.11
CA LEU A 95 -5.19 -15.07 0.04
C LEU A 95 -5.43 -13.58 0.30
N SER A 96 -4.44 -12.91 0.90
CA SER A 96 -4.45 -11.46 1.15
C SER A 96 -3.42 -10.68 0.31
N ASP A 97 -2.72 -11.40 -0.58
CA ASP A 97 -1.75 -10.91 -1.55
C ASP A 97 -1.66 -11.95 -2.69
N GLY A 98 -1.15 -11.54 -3.85
CA GLY A 98 -0.91 -12.47 -4.96
C GLY A 98 0.52 -13.05 -5.03
N PHE A 99 1.35 -12.88 -3.99
CA PHE A 99 2.77 -13.25 -4.04
C PHE A 99 2.98 -14.73 -4.40
N HIS A 100 2.15 -15.60 -3.82
CA HIS A 100 2.21 -17.04 -4.07
C HIS A 100 1.95 -17.41 -5.53
N LEU A 101 1.04 -16.71 -6.22
CA LEU A 101 0.82 -16.93 -7.65
C LEU A 101 2.10 -16.60 -8.43
N GLY A 102 2.70 -15.43 -8.20
CA GLY A 102 3.92 -15.04 -8.91
C GLY A 102 5.08 -16.00 -8.62
N HIS A 103 5.17 -16.53 -7.39
CA HIS A 103 6.13 -17.56 -7.05
C HIS A 103 5.88 -18.87 -7.82
N LEU A 104 4.64 -19.38 -7.85
CA LEU A 104 4.28 -20.57 -8.63
C LEU A 104 4.58 -20.39 -10.12
N GLN A 105 4.21 -19.24 -10.69
CA GLN A 105 4.51 -18.88 -12.08
C GLN A 105 6.01 -18.89 -12.35
N SER A 106 6.85 -18.44 -11.41
CA SER A 106 8.32 -18.49 -11.56
C SER A 106 8.87 -19.92 -11.69
N MET A 107 8.18 -20.89 -11.10
CA MET A 107 8.48 -22.33 -11.21
C MET A 107 7.68 -23.01 -12.34
N LYS A 108 6.91 -22.25 -13.13
CA LYS A 108 5.97 -22.76 -14.14
C LYS A 108 4.91 -23.71 -13.55
N LEU A 109 4.48 -23.44 -12.32
CA LEU A 109 3.43 -24.12 -11.60
C LEU A 109 2.19 -23.21 -11.46
N ASP A 110 1.08 -23.80 -11.03
CA ASP A 110 -0.20 -23.13 -10.74
C ASP A 110 -0.86 -23.83 -9.53
N PHE A 111 -1.94 -23.25 -9.00
CA PHE A 111 -2.69 -23.84 -7.90
C PHE A 111 -3.38 -25.16 -8.33
N PRO A 112 -3.67 -26.07 -7.38
CA PRO A 112 -4.42 -27.30 -7.66
C PRO A 112 -5.79 -27.01 -8.27
N LYS A 113 -6.24 -27.85 -9.22
CA LYS A 113 -7.50 -27.65 -9.96
C LYS A 113 -8.75 -28.03 -9.18
N ASN A 114 -8.61 -28.72 -8.04
CA ASN A 114 -9.71 -29.20 -7.21
C ASN A 114 -10.06 -28.27 -6.04
N ILE A 115 -9.57 -27.03 -6.04
CA ILE A 115 -9.87 -25.99 -5.04
C ILE A 115 -10.24 -24.68 -5.72
N GLY A 116 -11.09 -23.89 -5.07
CA GLY A 116 -11.30 -22.49 -5.41
C GLY A 116 -10.13 -21.65 -4.89
N VAL A 117 -9.76 -20.60 -5.62
CA VAL A 117 -8.68 -19.68 -5.23
C VAL A 117 -9.17 -18.26 -5.40
N ILE A 118 -9.27 -17.57 -4.27
CA ILE A 118 -9.73 -16.18 -4.19
C ILE A 118 -8.70 -15.32 -3.47
N THR A 119 -8.85 -14.01 -3.61
CA THR A 119 -7.98 -13.06 -2.93
C THR A 119 -8.76 -11.83 -2.53
N VAL A 120 -8.53 -11.36 -1.31
CA VAL A 120 -9.05 -10.10 -0.78
C VAL A 120 -7.87 -9.34 -0.17
N CYS A 121 -7.47 -8.25 -0.80
CA CYS A 121 -6.31 -7.45 -0.41
C CYS A 121 -6.74 -6.07 0.09
N PRO A 122 -6.77 -5.84 1.41
CA PRO A 122 -6.88 -4.51 1.98
C PRO A 122 -5.74 -3.61 1.50
N LYS A 123 -6.06 -2.39 1.09
CA LYS A 123 -5.10 -1.37 0.63
C LYS A 123 -4.66 -0.51 1.80
N GLY A 124 -4.05 -1.17 2.79
CA GLY A 124 -3.54 -0.56 4.00
C GLY A 124 -2.88 -1.59 4.91
N ILE A 125 -2.09 -1.10 5.87
CA ILE A 125 -1.38 -1.96 6.82
C ILE A 125 -2.34 -2.64 7.81
N GLY A 126 -1.97 -3.82 8.31
CA GLY A 126 -2.81 -4.61 9.24
C GLY A 126 -3.36 -3.83 10.44
N PRO A 127 -2.53 -3.04 11.17
CA PRO A 127 -3.03 -2.19 12.25
C PRO A 127 -4.12 -1.20 11.82
N SER A 128 -3.99 -0.59 10.63
CA SER A 128 -4.99 0.34 10.09
C SER A 128 -6.31 -0.37 9.78
N VAL A 129 -6.26 -1.58 9.21
CA VAL A 129 -7.47 -2.39 8.96
C VAL A 129 -8.23 -2.61 10.26
N ARG A 130 -7.55 -3.05 11.32
CA ARG A 130 -8.20 -3.30 12.60
C ARG A 130 -8.72 -2.01 13.25
N ARG A 131 -7.90 -0.95 13.27
CA ARG A 131 -8.28 0.32 13.89
C ARG A 131 -9.55 0.89 13.27
N LEU A 132 -9.58 1.01 11.93
CA LEU A 132 -10.71 1.59 11.23
C LEU A 132 -11.94 0.70 11.31
N TYR A 133 -11.78 -0.63 11.31
CA TYR A 133 -12.88 -1.55 11.60
C TYR A 133 -13.50 -1.32 12.98
N VAL A 134 -12.68 -1.09 14.01
CA VAL A 134 -13.17 -0.78 15.37
C VAL A 134 -13.89 0.56 15.41
N GLN A 135 -13.34 1.59 14.75
CA GLN A 135 -13.99 2.90 14.60
C GLN A 135 -15.31 2.80 13.84
N GLY A 136 -15.41 1.86 12.89
CA GLY A 136 -16.60 1.53 12.13
C GLY A 136 -17.80 1.08 12.97
N LYS A 137 -17.59 0.69 14.23
CA LYS A 137 -18.67 0.38 15.16
C LYS A 137 -19.50 1.59 15.55
N GLU A 138 -18.88 2.77 15.59
CA GLU A 138 -19.51 4.02 16.01
C GLU A 138 -19.81 4.91 14.80
N ILE A 139 -18.93 4.88 13.79
CA ILE A 139 -19.03 5.73 12.61
C ILE A 139 -19.24 4.86 11.39
N ASN A 140 -20.43 4.95 10.80
CA ASN A 140 -20.71 4.26 9.55
C ASN A 140 -19.71 4.71 8.47
N GLY A 141 -19.12 3.73 7.78
CA GLY A 141 -18.19 3.98 6.71
C GLY A 141 -16.75 4.30 7.14
N ALA A 142 -16.29 3.79 8.29
CA ALA A 142 -14.87 3.68 8.61
C ALA A 142 -14.34 2.27 8.31
N GLY A 143 -13.24 2.19 7.54
CA GLY A 143 -12.65 0.93 7.08
C GLY A 143 -11.54 1.14 6.05
N ILE A 144 -10.83 0.07 5.69
CA ILE A 144 -9.83 0.07 4.62
C ILE A 144 -10.42 -0.58 3.38
N ASN A 145 -10.29 0.09 2.23
CA ASN A 145 -10.74 -0.41 0.93
C ASN A 145 -9.98 -1.66 0.53
N SER A 146 -10.62 -2.55 -0.22
CA SER A 146 -10.01 -3.80 -0.67
C SER A 146 -10.14 -3.98 -2.18
N SER A 147 -9.12 -4.61 -2.76
CA SER A 147 -9.30 -5.26 -4.06
C SER A 147 -9.65 -6.74 -3.84
N PHE A 148 -10.45 -7.33 -4.72
CA PHE A 148 -10.65 -8.77 -4.73
C PHE A 148 -10.37 -9.39 -6.10
N ALA A 149 -9.98 -10.66 -6.10
CA ALA A 149 -9.78 -11.44 -7.31
C ALA A 149 -10.30 -12.87 -7.13
N VAL A 150 -10.78 -13.46 -8.22
CA VAL A 150 -11.08 -14.89 -8.33
C VAL A 150 -10.12 -15.47 -9.36
N HIS A 151 -9.16 -16.27 -8.89
CA HIS A 151 -8.19 -16.95 -9.76
C HIS A 151 -8.75 -18.28 -10.26
N GLN A 152 -9.44 -19.03 -9.38
CA GLN A 152 -10.10 -20.28 -9.71
C GLN A 152 -11.47 -20.33 -9.03
N ASP A 153 -12.50 -20.60 -9.81
CA ASP A 153 -13.85 -20.91 -9.33
C ASP A 153 -14.24 -22.32 -9.81
N ILE A 154 -14.58 -23.18 -8.86
CA ILE A 154 -14.80 -24.62 -9.09
C ILE A 154 -16.26 -25.04 -8.93
N ASP A 155 -17.07 -24.21 -8.27
CA ASP A 155 -18.46 -24.52 -7.92
C ASP A 155 -19.39 -23.28 -7.97
N GLY A 156 -18.89 -22.13 -8.41
CA GLY A 156 -19.66 -20.89 -8.59
C GLY A 156 -19.73 -20.00 -7.35
N ARG A 157 -19.18 -20.42 -6.21
CA ARG A 157 -19.26 -19.67 -4.94
C ARG A 157 -18.14 -18.65 -4.74
N ALA A 158 -17.07 -18.72 -5.54
CA ALA A 158 -15.82 -18.00 -5.25
C ALA A 158 -16.02 -16.48 -5.17
N THR A 159 -16.82 -15.90 -6.07
CA THR A 159 -17.08 -14.46 -6.08
C THR A 159 -17.81 -14.00 -4.83
N ASP A 160 -18.89 -14.69 -4.45
CA ASP A 160 -19.68 -14.34 -3.27
C ASP A 160 -18.87 -14.48 -1.98
N VAL A 161 -18.02 -15.50 -1.89
CA VAL A 161 -17.13 -15.69 -0.74
C VAL A 161 -16.09 -14.56 -0.66
N ALA A 162 -15.51 -14.14 -1.79
CA ALA A 162 -14.56 -13.02 -1.81
C ALA A 162 -15.20 -11.68 -1.41
N LEU A 163 -16.41 -11.41 -1.91
CA LEU A 163 -17.17 -10.21 -1.55
C LEU A 163 -17.61 -10.24 -0.09
N ALA A 164 -18.14 -11.37 0.39
CA ALA A 164 -18.55 -11.54 1.78
C ALA A 164 -17.37 -11.34 2.74
N LEU A 165 -16.20 -11.90 2.40
CA LEU A 165 -14.99 -11.68 3.19
C LEU A 165 -14.57 -10.21 3.20
N SER A 166 -14.60 -9.54 2.05
CA SER A 166 -14.26 -8.12 1.95
C SER A 166 -15.20 -7.24 2.80
N VAL A 167 -16.49 -7.55 2.82
CA VAL A 167 -17.47 -6.87 3.68
C VAL A 167 -17.21 -7.19 5.16
N ALA A 168 -16.91 -8.45 5.49
CA ALA A 168 -16.68 -8.89 6.87
C ALA A 168 -15.44 -8.25 7.52
N ILE A 169 -14.44 -7.88 6.73
CA ILE A 169 -13.26 -7.13 7.22
C ILE A 169 -13.49 -5.61 7.23
N GLY A 170 -14.70 -5.16 6.90
CA GLY A 170 -15.12 -3.75 6.93
C GLY A 170 -14.59 -2.92 5.77
N SER A 171 -14.42 -3.49 4.58
CA SER A 171 -14.04 -2.69 3.42
C SER A 171 -15.16 -1.79 2.94
N LEU A 172 -14.84 -0.50 2.79
CA LEU A 172 -15.79 0.54 2.36
C LEU A 172 -16.08 0.41 0.87
N LEU A 173 -15.01 0.32 0.09
CA LEU A 173 -15.06 0.10 -1.35
C LEU A 173 -14.30 -1.17 -1.70
N ILE A 174 -14.94 -1.97 -2.56
CA ILE A 174 -14.42 -3.24 -3.04
C ILE A 174 -14.32 -3.16 -4.56
N PHE A 175 -13.13 -3.37 -5.12
CA PHE A 175 -12.91 -3.33 -6.57
C PHE A 175 -12.28 -4.62 -7.09
N ALA A 176 -12.69 -5.04 -8.29
CA ALA A 176 -12.16 -6.24 -8.91
C ALA A 176 -10.75 -6.02 -9.47
N THR A 177 -9.91 -7.04 -9.37
CA THR A 177 -8.58 -7.15 -9.99
C THR A 177 -8.33 -8.60 -10.37
N THR A 178 -7.17 -8.89 -10.97
CA THR A 178 -6.64 -10.26 -11.07
C THR A 178 -5.54 -10.47 -10.03
N LEU A 179 -5.31 -11.74 -9.67
CA LEU A 179 -4.25 -12.10 -8.74
C LEU A 179 -2.87 -11.70 -9.28
N GLU A 180 -2.71 -11.75 -10.60
CA GLU A 180 -1.49 -11.31 -11.30
C GLU A 180 -1.28 -9.79 -11.23
N GLN A 181 -2.32 -9.02 -11.51
CA GLN A 181 -2.25 -7.56 -11.38
C GLN A 181 -2.01 -7.14 -9.93
N GLU A 182 -2.60 -7.86 -8.97
CA GLU A 182 -2.43 -7.60 -7.55
C GLU A 182 -0.97 -7.76 -7.14
N TYR A 183 -0.33 -8.92 -7.35
CA TYR A 183 1.03 -9.12 -6.87
C TYR A 183 2.03 -8.20 -7.56
N LYS A 184 1.84 -7.97 -8.88
CA LYS A 184 2.71 -7.06 -9.64
C LYS A 184 2.60 -5.67 -9.04
N SER A 185 1.38 -5.15 -8.87
CA SER A 185 1.17 -3.84 -8.27
C SER A 185 1.65 -3.78 -6.81
N ALA A 186 1.47 -4.84 -6.00
CA ALA A 186 1.83 -4.85 -4.58
C ALA A 186 3.34 -4.71 -4.37
N ILE A 187 4.14 -5.59 -4.99
CA ILE A 187 5.61 -5.52 -4.90
C ILE A 187 6.09 -4.16 -5.42
N LEU A 188 5.47 -3.68 -6.48
CA LEU A 188 5.79 -2.39 -7.07
C LEU A 188 5.49 -1.19 -6.17
N ARG A 189 4.37 -1.22 -5.46
CA ARG A 189 4.02 -0.18 -4.49
C ARG A 189 5.02 -0.13 -3.34
N GLU A 190 5.43 -1.29 -2.86
CA GLU A 190 6.42 -1.46 -1.79
C GLU A 190 7.81 -0.95 -2.20
N GLN A 191 8.23 -1.17 -3.45
CA GLN A 191 9.49 -0.65 -4.00
C GLN A 191 9.44 0.85 -4.28
N GLY A 192 8.33 1.30 -4.86
CA GLY A 192 8.11 2.66 -5.30
C GLY A 192 7.51 3.51 -4.20
N ILE A 193 6.25 3.89 -4.37
CA ILE A 193 5.68 5.06 -3.70
C ILE A 193 5.38 4.90 -2.20
N LEU A 194 5.31 3.68 -1.66
CA LEU A 194 4.87 3.49 -0.27
C LEU A 194 6.06 3.68 0.71
N PRO A 195 6.96 2.70 0.92
CA PRO A 195 8.11 2.92 1.78
C PRO A 195 9.42 3.28 1.07
N GLY A 196 9.71 2.73 -0.12
CA GLY A 196 11.03 2.88 -0.77
C GLY A 196 11.34 4.29 -1.24
N ALA A 197 10.57 4.79 -2.21
CA ALA A 197 10.81 6.08 -2.84
C ALA A 197 10.66 7.24 -1.86
N VAL A 198 9.65 7.20 -0.99
CA VAL A 198 9.44 8.30 -0.03
C VAL A 198 10.62 8.41 0.93
N HIS A 199 11.15 7.28 1.43
CA HIS A 199 12.34 7.28 2.28
C HIS A 199 13.55 7.90 1.56
N GLY A 200 13.80 7.52 0.30
CA GLY A 200 14.87 8.12 -0.50
C GLY A 200 14.72 9.63 -0.69
N ILE A 201 13.50 10.11 -0.99
CA ILE A 201 13.19 11.54 -1.12
C ILE A 201 13.43 12.28 0.19
N LEU A 202 12.94 11.75 1.31
CA LEU A 202 13.08 12.37 2.63
C LEU A 202 14.55 12.55 3.00
N CYS A 203 15.36 11.49 2.85
CA CYS A 203 16.79 11.56 3.11
C CYS A 203 17.52 12.53 2.17
N SER A 204 17.19 12.52 0.87
CA SER A 204 17.79 13.41 -0.11
C SER A 204 17.51 14.88 0.21
N LEU A 205 16.24 15.23 0.44
CA LEU A 205 15.84 16.62 0.67
C LEU A 205 16.33 17.12 2.02
N PHE A 206 16.32 16.30 3.07
CA PHE A 206 16.88 16.67 4.37
C PHE A 206 18.36 17.05 4.25
N ARG A 207 19.17 16.24 3.54
CA ARG A 207 20.57 16.57 3.29
C ARG A 207 20.72 17.84 2.46
N TRP A 208 19.98 17.95 1.35
CA TRP A 208 20.08 19.13 0.48
C TRP A 208 19.71 20.43 1.22
N TYR A 209 18.64 20.43 2.00
CA TYR A 209 18.25 21.60 2.80
C TYR A 209 19.30 21.99 3.83
N THR A 210 19.83 21.02 4.59
CA THR A 210 20.88 21.29 5.58
C THR A 210 22.19 21.75 4.95
N GLU A 211 22.55 21.22 3.78
CA GLU A 211 23.73 21.67 3.00
C GLU A 211 23.55 23.10 2.45
N ASN A 212 22.32 23.52 2.18
CA ASN A 212 21.97 24.88 1.78
C ASN A 212 21.72 25.84 2.96
N GLY A 213 22.06 25.43 4.19
CA GLY A 213 22.05 26.30 5.37
C GLY A 213 20.74 26.34 6.15
N MET A 214 19.75 25.50 5.80
CA MET A 214 18.55 25.30 6.62
C MET A 214 18.93 24.59 7.92
N SER A 215 18.28 24.97 9.03
CA SER A 215 18.48 24.26 10.31
C SER A 215 18.00 22.80 10.21
N GLU A 216 18.55 21.91 11.03
CA GLU A 216 18.17 20.49 11.00
C GLU A 216 16.68 20.29 11.30
N ASP A 217 16.16 21.00 12.31
CA ASP A 217 14.75 20.93 12.72
C ASP A 217 13.83 21.39 11.57
N GLU A 218 14.13 22.53 10.96
CA GLU A 218 13.37 23.07 9.83
C GLU A 218 13.47 22.18 8.59
N ALA A 219 14.63 21.58 8.33
CA ALA A 219 14.81 20.63 7.23
C ALA A 219 13.98 19.36 7.45
N TYR A 220 13.90 18.88 8.69
CA TYR A 220 13.05 17.75 9.05
C TYR A 220 11.56 18.08 8.91
N GLU A 221 11.14 19.25 9.40
CA GLU A 221 9.76 19.74 9.26
C GLU A 221 9.37 19.90 7.78
N SER A 222 10.22 20.56 7.00
CA SER A 222 10.03 20.83 5.57
C SER A 222 10.05 19.57 4.70
N THR A 223 10.46 18.42 5.25
CA THR A 223 10.47 17.13 4.55
C THR A 223 9.47 16.15 5.14
N VAL A 224 9.79 15.56 6.29
CA VAL A 224 9.05 14.44 6.88
C VAL A 224 7.69 14.91 7.37
N GLU A 225 7.64 15.95 8.21
CA GLU A 225 6.36 16.45 8.73
C GLU A 225 5.50 17.07 7.63
N CYS A 226 6.13 17.71 6.64
CA CYS A 226 5.43 18.28 5.49
C CYS A 226 4.75 17.18 4.63
N ILE A 227 5.50 16.14 4.23
CA ILE A 227 4.96 15.04 3.41
C ILE A 227 3.93 14.23 4.17
N THR A 228 4.25 13.83 5.41
CA THR A 228 3.42 12.88 6.16
C THR A 228 2.24 13.54 6.86
N GLY A 229 2.32 14.84 7.15
CA GLY A 229 1.26 15.64 7.74
C GLY A 229 0.44 16.39 6.69
N ILE A 230 0.82 17.64 6.40
CA ILE A 230 -0.04 18.59 5.68
C ILE A 230 -0.27 18.20 4.22
N ILE A 231 0.75 17.71 3.51
CA ILE A 231 0.61 17.26 2.11
C ILE A 231 -0.31 16.04 2.06
N SER A 232 -0.06 15.04 2.90
CA SER A 232 -0.91 13.83 2.95
C SER A 232 -2.37 14.17 3.26
N LYS A 233 -2.60 15.06 4.22
CA LYS A 233 -3.95 15.53 4.56
C LYS A 233 -4.62 16.28 3.40
N ALA A 234 -3.90 17.16 2.72
CA ALA A 234 -4.44 17.90 1.58
C ALA A 234 -4.81 16.95 0.43
N VAL A 235 -3.93 16.01 0.09
CA VAL A 235 -4.17 14.99 -0.94
C VAL A 235 -5.36 14.10 -0.59
N SER A 236 -5.45 13.65 0.67
CA SER A 236 -6.54 12.81 1.18
C SER A 236 -7.91 13.50 1.12
N THR A 237 -7.97 14.81 1.40
CA THR A 237 -9.25 15.52 1.57
C THR A 237 -9.72 16.29 0.34
N LYS A 238 -8.80 16.68 -0.54
CA LYS A 238 -9.08 17.56 -1.68
C LYS A 238 -8.37 17.15 -2.97
N GLY A 239 -7.57 16.09 -2.94
CA GLY A 239 -6.81 15.61 -4.09
C GLY A 239 -5.47 16.34 -4.31
N MET A 240 -4.70 15.82 -5.28
CA MET A 240 -3.34 16.28 -5.55
C MET A 240 -3.27 17.70 -6.14
N LEU A 241 -4.26 18.09 -6.95
CA LEU A 241 -4.27 19.40 -7.59
C LEU A 241 -4.48 20.56 -6.59
N ASP A 242 -5.17 20.30 -5.47
CA ASP A 242 -5.35 21.31 -4.40
C ASP A 242 -4.02 21.68 -3.75
N VAL A 243 -3.08 20.72 -3.62
CA VAL A 243 -1.73 21.00 -3.10
C VAL A 243 -1.06 22.10 -3.93
N TYR A 244 -1.05 21.98 -5.26
CA TYR A 244 -0.49 23.00 -6.15
C TYR A 244 -1.30 24.30 -6.14
N SER A 245 -2.63 24.20 -6.16
CA SER A 245 -3.53 25.36 -6.24
C SER A 245 -3.53 26.22 -4.98
N SER A 246 -3.21 25.62 -3.83
CA SER A 246 -3.14 26.28 -2.51
C SER A 246 -1.85 27.06 -2.26
N LEU A 247 -0.82 26.88 -3.10
CA LEU A 247 0.44 27.60 -2.99
C LEU A 247 0.31 29.06 -3.45
N SER A 248 1.14 29.93 -2.89
CA SER A 248 1.33 31.30 -3.40
C SER A 248 1.93 31.27 -4.81
N GLU A 249 1.87 32.38 -5.55
CA GLU A 249 2.47 32.44 -6.90
C GLU A 249 3.99 32.18 -6.89
N GLU A 250 4.69 32.62 -5.84
CA GLU A 250 6.10 32.29 -5.63
C GLU A 250 6.29 30.80 -5.31
N GLY A 251 5.45 30.25 -4.43
CA GLY A 251 5.47 28.82 -4.11
C GLY A 251 5.14 27.93 -5.32
N LYS A 252 4.24 28.34 -6.21
CA LYS A 252 3.95 27.63 -7.47
C LYS A 252 5.19 27.57 -8.35
N ARG A 253 5.96 28.66 -8.43
CA ARG A 253 7.21 28.69 -9.20
C ARG A 253 8.24 27.71 -8.63
N GLU A 254 8.42 27.68 -7.32
CA GLU A 254 9.31 26.71 -6.66
C GLU A 254 8.85 25.27 -6.87
N PHE A 255 7.54 25.02 -6.74
CA PHE A 255 6.93 23.73 -7.03
C PHE A 255 7.22 23.28 -8.46
N GLU A 256 7.04 24.17 -9.44
CA GLU A 256 7.23 23.85 -10.85
C GLU A 256 8.69 23.53 -11.18
N ILE A 257 9.65 24.25 -10.58
CA ILE A 257 11.08 23.95 -10.67
C ILE A 257 11.35 22.54 -10.14
N ALA A 258 10.90 22.24 -8.93
CA ALA A 258 11.12 20.95 -8.29
C ALA A 258 10.44 19.79 -9.04
N TYR A 259 9.20 20.00 -9.48
CA TYR A 259 8.41 19.02 -10.22
C TYR A 259 9.08 18.69 -11.57
N SER A 260 9.41 19.73 -12.34
CA SER A 260 10.06 19.61 -13.65
C SER A 260 11.39 18.86 -13.55
N ALA A 261 12.22 19.18 -12.56
CA ALA A 261 13.52 18.53 -12.36
C ALA A 261 13.42 17.08 -11.88
N SER A 262 12.39 16.75 -11.09
CA SER A 262 12.27 15.46 -10.40
C SER A 262 11.53 14.40 -11.20
N TYR A 263 10.55 14.78 -12.03
CA TYR A 263 9.61 13.85 -12.68
C TYR A 263 10.33 12.71 -13.42
N HIS A 264 11.26 13.02 -14.32
CA HIS A 264 11.96 12.01 -15.10
C HIS A 264 12.94 11.17 -14.26
N SER A 265 13.52 11.75 -13.22
CA SER A 265 14.41 11.03 -12.29
C SER A 265 13.63 9.99 -11.50
N CYS A 266 12.45 10.35 -10.97
CA CYS A 266 11.55 9.41 -10.33
C CYS A 266 11.01 8.37 -11.32
N PHE A 267 10.59 8.80 -12.51
CA PHE A 267 10.06 7.90 -13.54
C PHE A 267 11.07 6.82 -13.93
N ALA A 268 12.35 7.16 -14.09
CA ALA A 268 13.38 6.20 -14.47
C ALA A 268 13.48 5.03 -13.48
N ILE A 269 13.59 5.34 -12.17
CA ILE A 269 13.69 4.31 -11.14
C ILE A 269 12.40 3.51 -11.02
N LEU A 270 11.25 4.18 -11.00
CA LEU A 270 9.96 3.50 -10.92
C LEU A 270 9.74 2.56 -12.11
N HIS A 271 10.22 2.94 -13.30
CA HIS A 271 10.16 2.09 -14.49
C HIS A 271 11.08 0.87 -14.36
N ASP A 272 12.26 1.02 -13.75
CA ASP A 272 13.15 -0.09 -13.45
C ASP A 272 12.59 -1.02 -12.38
N CYS A 273 11.95 -0.49 -11.33
CA CYS A 273 11.16 -1.27 -10.39
C CYS A 273 10.12 -2.12 -11.14
N TYR A 274 9.34 -1.47 -12.02
CA TYR A 274 8.33 -2.14 -12.86
C TYR A 274 8.93 -3.30 -13.65
N ASN A 275 10.01 -3.04 -14.39
CA ASN A 275 10.63 -4.07 -15.23
C ASN A 275 11.17 -5.22 -14.39
N GLY A 276 11.75 -4.93 -13.22
CA GLY A 276 12.25 -5.94 -12.29
C GLY A 276 11.15 -6.88 -11.81
N VAL A 277 9.98 -6.35 -11.43
CA VAL A 277 8.83 -7.17 -11.01
C VAL A 277 8.23 -7.91 -12.20
N ALA A 278 8.07 -7.25 -13.35
CA ALA A 278 7.49 -7.85 -14.55
C ALA A 278 8.31 -9.01 -15.11
N CYS A 279 9.65 -8.97 -15.00
CA CYS A 279 10.53 -10.06 -15.42
C CYS A 279 10.75 -11.14 -14.34
N GLY A 280 10.12 -11.00 -13.17
CA GLY A 280 10.23 -11.95 -12.06
C GLY A 280 11.48 -11.77 -11.18
N SER A 281 12.41 -10.88 -11.53
CA SER A 281 13.63 -10.65 -10.72
C SER A 281 13.32 -10.02 -9.37
N GLY A 282 12.31 -9.16 -9.28
CA GLY A 282 11.80 -8.63 -8.01
C GLY A 282 11.31 -9.75 -7.10
N MET A 283 10.52 -10.68 -7.64
CA MET A 283 10.03 -11.86 -6.91
C MET A 283 11.19 -12.74 -6.43
N SER A 284 12.16 -13.05 -7.30
CA SER A 284 13.34 -13.82 -6.92
C SER A 284 14.18 -13.14 -5.84
N SER A 285 14.33 -11.82 -5.90
CA SER A 285 15.04 -11.03 -4.88
C SER A 285 14.40 -11.19 -3.51
N VAL A 286 13.07 -11.08 -3.42
CA VAL A 286 12.32 -11.23 -2.16
C VAL A 286 12.46 -12.65 -1.64
N LEU A 287 12.30 -13.67 -2.49
CA LEU A 287 12.45 -15.08 -2.11
C LEU A 287 13.84 -15.40 -1.58
N LEU A 288 14.89 -14.86 -2.21
CA LEU A 288 16.27 -15.02 -1.74
C LEU A 288 16.52 -14.23 -0.45
N ALA A 289 15.92 -13.06 -0.32
CA ALA A 289 16.04 -12.23 0.88
C ALA A 289 15.26 -12.77 2.09
N GLY A 290 14.24 -13.60 1.86
CA GLY A 290 13.58 -14.38 2.91
C GLY A 290 14.21 -15.75 3.18
N ASN A 291 15.30 -16.09 2.48
CA ASN A 291 15.97 -17.36 2.69
C ASN A 291 16.49 -17.43 4.14
N PRO A 292 16.33 -18.59 4.80
CA PRO A 292 16.94 -18.85 6.10
C PRO A 292 18.40 -18.43 6.22
N LEU A 293 19.19 -18.39 5.14
CA LEU A 293 20.56 -17.86 5.11
C LEU A 293 20.74 -16.44 5.69
N LEU A 294 19.69 -15.60 5.67
CA LEU A 294 19.74 -14.26 6.26
C LEU A 294 19.33 -14.24 7.74
N PHE A 295 18.68 -15.30 8.23
CA PHE A 295 18.16 -15.39 9.60
C PHE A 295 18.83 -16.51 10.44
N HIS A 296 19.55 -17.41 9.79
CA HIS A 296 20.22 -18.58 10.35
C HIS A 296 21.56 -18.80 9.64
N GLU A 297 22.56 -19.19 10.41
CA GLU A 297 23.85 -19.58 9.84
C GLU A 297 23.66 -20.81 8.94
N LYS A 298 24.11 -20.70 7.70
CA LYS A 298 24.08 -21.80 6.73
C LYS A 298 25.22 -21.62 5.74
N ASP A 299 25.76 -22.74 5.26
CA ASP A 299 26.92 -22.78 4.35
C ASP A 299 28.18 -22.06 4.90
N GLY A 300 28.32 -21.99 6.24
CA GLY A 300 29.44 -21.32 6.91
C GLY A 300 29.36 -19.78 6.90
N LEU A 301 28.22 -19.22 6.47
CA LEU A 301 27.95 -17.77 6.49
C LEU A 301 27.13 -17.40 7.73
N VAL A 302 27.44 -16.24 8.30
CA VAL A 302 26.68 -15.66 9.43
C VAL A 302 25.32 -15.14 8.98
N ALA A 303 24.34 -15.11 9.88
CA ALA A 303 23.05 -14.51 9.62
C ALA A 303 23.15 -12.97 9.54
N PHE A 304 22.36 -12.36 8.65
CA PHE A 304 22.26 -10.91 8.47
C PHE A 304 20.79 -10.46 8.59
N PRO A 305 20.23 -10.45 9.82
CA PRO A 305 18.90 -9.91 10.03
C PRO A 305 18.87 -8.42 9.68
N THR A 306 17.70 -7.93 9.24
CA THR A 306 17.53 -6.52 8.90
C THR A 306 17.84 -5.62 10.10
N SER A 307 18.76 -4.67 9.92
CA SER A 307 19.08 -3.68 10.96
C SER A 307 18.05 -2.55 11.01
N LYS A 308 18.10 -1.82 12.14
CA LYS A 308 17.41 -0.54 12.29
C LYS A 308 17.99 0.49 11.32
N ILE A 309 17.12 1.38 10.87
CA ILE A 309 17.44 2.49 9.95
C ILE A 309 17.15 3.87 10.58
N ASP A 310 16.57 3.90 11.78
CA ASP A 310 16.19 5.09 12.55
C ASP A 310 17.35 5.75 13.31
N GLN A 311 18.55 5.19 13.26
CA GLN A 311 19.70 5.68 14.03
C GLN A 311 20.57 6.70 13.27
N THR A 312 20.08 7.23 12.14
CA THR A 312 20.82 8.22 11.34
C THR A 312 20.37 9.65 11.63
N ARG A 313 21.22 10.64 11.32
CA ARG A 313 21.06 12.08 11.60
C ARG A 313 19.63 12.60 11.47
N ALA A 314 18.97 12.42 10.32
CA ALA A 314 17.62 12.92 10.08
C ALA A 314 16.58 12.38 11.08
N TRP A 315 16.68 11.11 11.45
CA TRP A 315 15.73 10.44 12.33
C TRP A 315 15.94 10.83 13.80
N ILE A 316 17.20 10.97 14.22
CA ILE A 316 17.55 11.50 15.56
C ILE A 316 17.00 12.92 15.73
N VAL A 317 17.13 13.76 14.70
CA VAL A 317 16.52 15.10 14.68
C VAL A 317 14.99 15.00 14.77
N GLY A 318 14.39 14.04 14.06
CA GLY A 318 12.95 13.80 14.11
C GLY A 318 12.41 13.46 15.50
N GLU A 319 13.15 12.67 16.29
CA GLU A 319 12.80 12.40 17.69
C GLU A 319 12.77 13.70 18.51
N LEU A 320 13.75 14.58 18.31
CA LEU A 320 13.84 15.87 19.00
C LEU A 320 12.70 16.81 18.60
N VAL A 321 12.46 17.00 17.30
CA VAL A 321 11.37 17.83 16.76
C VAL A 321 10.02 17.41 17.34
N ARG A 322 9.73 16.10 17.36
CA ARG A 322 8.47 15.58 17.88
C ARG A 322 8.36 15.61 19.40
N SER A 323 9.48 15.54 20.14
CA SER A 323 9.46 15.71 21.60
C SER A 323 9.00 17.12 22.01
N GLY A 324 9.23 18.12 21.16
CA GLY A 324 8.87 19.51 21.38
C GLY A 324 7.49 19.92 20.88
N GLN A 325 6.78 19.06 20.15
CA GLN A 325 5.51 19.41 19.50
C GLN A 325 4.31 18.61 20.04
N PRO A 326 3.11 19.22 20.14
CA PRO A 326 1.89 18.46 20.36
C PRO A 326 1.68 17.43 19.25
N ARG A 327 1.32 16.19 19.61
CA ARG A 327 1.03 15.12 18.63
C ARG A 327 -0.06 15.57 17.64
N GLY A 328 0.19 15.37 16.35
CA GLY A 328 -0.72 15.76 15.28
C GLY A 328 -0.64 17.22 14.84
N SER A 329 0.41 17.95 15.27
CA SER A 329 0.70 19.29 14.76
C SER A 329 1.05 19.22 13.28
N LEU A 330 0.47 20.15 12.50
CA LEU A 330 0.77 20.27 11.09
C LEU A 330 1.70 21.44 10.86
N VAL A 331 2.79 21.19 10.14
CA VAL A 331 3.71 22.23 9.67
C VAL A 331 3.16 22.89 8.39
N PRO A 332 3.63 24.11 8.04
CA PRO A 332 3.30 24.73 6.75
C PRO A 332 3.72 23.89 5.54
N LEU A 333 3.09 24.14 4.39
CA LEU A 333 3.49 23.53 3.12
C LEU A 333 4.86 24.09 2.68
N HIS A 334 5.79 23.20 2.38
CA HIS A 334 7.06 23.55 1.75
C HIS A 334 6.95 23.34 0.23
N PRO A 335 6.95 24.41 -0.60
CA PRO A 335 6.58 24.30 -2.02
C PRO A 335 7.51 23.39 -2.84
N PHE A 336 8.82 23.47 -2.62
CA PHE A 336 9.80 22.61 -3.29
C PHE A 336 9.56 21.12 -2.96
N THR A 337 9.32 20.80 -1.68
CA THR A 337 9.01 19.43 -1.24
C THR A 337 7.73 18.92 -1.89
N CYS A 338 6.70 19.77 -1.98
CA CYS A 338 5.46 19.46 -2.69
C CYS A 338 5.73 19.08 -4.15
N GLY A 339 6.58 19.84 -4.84
CA GLY A 339 6.92 19.58 -6.25
C GLY A 339 7.62 18.24 -6.46
N VAL A 340 8.61 17.90 -5.64
CA VAL A 340 9.31 16.60 -5.71
C VAL A 340 8.35 15.44 -5.42
N PHE A 341 7.52 15.57 -4.38
CA PHE A 341 6.60 14.51 -3.99
C PHE A 341 5.47 14.31 -5.02
N MET A 342 4.92 15.40 -5.58
CA MET A 342 3.94 15.30 -6.67
C MET A 342 4.54 14.72 -7.95
N ALA A 343 5.81 15.01 -8.25
CA ALA A 343 6.52 14.40 -9.37
C ALA A 343 6.62 12.88 -9.22
N LEU A 344 6.95 12.39 -8.02
CA LEU A 344 6.93 10.95 -7.72
C LEU A 344 5.53 10.35 -7.94
N LYS A 345 4.49 10.99 -7.39
CA LYS A 345 3.09 10.53 -7.50
C LYS A 345 2.65 10.41 -8.95
N MET A 346 2.87 11.45 -9.74
CA MET A 346 2.45 11.48 -11.14
C MET A 346 3.27 10.56 -12.04
N ALA A 347 4.58 10.44 -11.78
CA ALA A 347 5.41 9.46 -12.49
C ALA A 347 4.89 8.03 -12.23
N TRP A 348 4.44 7.75 -11.00
CA TRP A 348 3.87 6.46 -10.65
C TRP A 348 2.52 6.20 -11.31
N VAL A 349 1.60 7.17 -11.25
CA VAL A 349 0.32 7.13 -11.96
C VAL A 349 0.52 6.80 -13.44
N GLU A 350 1.47 7.48 -14.10
CA GLU A 350 1.74 7.29 -15.51
C GLU A 350 2.29 5.89 -15.82
N ILE A 351 3.20 5.36 -15.00
CA ILE A 351 3.72 4.00 -15.18
C ILE A 351 2.58 2.98 -15.08
N LEU A 352 1.75 3.06 -14.03
CA LEU A 352 0.66 2.11 -13.85
C LEU A 352 -0.38 2.21 -14.98
N ARG A 353 -0.67 3.44 -15.46
CA ARG A 353 -1.55 3.70 -16.60
C ARG A 353 -1.01 3.08 -17.88
N LYS A 354 0.27 3.30 -18.21
CA LYS A 354 0.91 2.71 -19.41
C LYS A 354 0.94 1.19 -19.40
N LYS A 355 0.80 0.57 -18.22
CA LYS A 355 0.80 -0.88 -18.04
C LYS A 355 -0.61 -1.46 -17.95
N GLY A 356 -1.64 -0.64 -18.20
CA GLY A 356 -3.02 -1.07 -18.37
C GLY A 356 -3.75 -1.40 -17.06
N LEU A 357 -3.31 -0.86 -15.92
CA LEU A 357 -4.04 -1.01 -14.67
C LEU A 357 -5.31 -0.14 -14.68
N SER A 358 -6.36 -0.59 -13.98
CA SER A 358 -7.59 0.18 -13.81
C SER A 358 -7.35 1.42 -12.94
N TYR A 359 -8.14 2.48 -13.13
CA TYR A 359 -8.07 3.68 -12.28
C TYR A 359 -8.26 3.35 -10.79
N SER A 360 -9.15 2.42 -10.45
CA SER A 360 -9.30 1.97 -9.05
C SER A 360 -7.99 1.41 -8.50
N ALA A 361 -7.29 0.55 -9.24
CA ALA A 361 -6.00 0.02 -8.81
C ALA A 361 -4.92 1.12 -8.76
N ILE A 362 -4.90 2.03 -9.73
CA ILE A 362 -3.96 3.16 -9.78
C ILE A 362 -4.16 4.07 -8.57
N ILE A 363 -5.36 4.57 -8.32
CA ILE A 363 -5.62 5.57 -7.27
C ILE A 363 -5.36 4.96 -5.89
N HIS A 364 -5.84 3.75 -5.63
CA HIS A 364 -5.56 3.10 -4.35
C HIS A 364 -4.07 2.84 -4.16
N GLY A 365 -3.42 2.37 -5.23
CA GLY A 365 -2.03 1.99 -5.15
C GLY A 365 -1.01 3.12 -5.23
N SER A 366 -1.42 4.31 -5.67
CA SER A 366 -0.53 5.45 -5.84
C SER A 366 -0.84 6.62 -4.91
N VAL A 367 -2.09 6.75 -4.46
CA VAL A 367 -2.56 7.90 -3.69
C VAL A 367 -3.12 7.46 -2.34
N ILE A 368 -4.27 6.79 -2.31
CA ILE A 368 -5.05 6.54 -1.08
C ILE A 368 -4.24 5.75 -0.04
N GLU A 369 -3.70 4.58 -0.41
CA GLU A 369 -2.99 3.71 0.54
C GLU A 369 -1.82 4.45 1.22
N SER A 370 -1.16 5.34 0.47
CA SER A 370 -0.06 6.13 1.01
C SER A 370 -0.53 7.19 2.02
N VAL A 371 -1.54 8.01 1.68
CA VAL A 371 -1.92 9.17 2.51
C VAL A 371 -2.83 8.77 3.66
N ASP A 372 -3.73 7.81 3.44
CA ASP A 372 -4.76 7.42 4.39
C ASP A 372 -4.35 6.25 5.29
N SER A 373 -3.30 5.51 4.96
CA SER A 373 -2.82 4.41 5.81
C SER A 373 -1.38 4.64 6.27
N LEU A 374 -0.44 4.70 5.33
CA LEU A 374 0.99 4.66 5.65
C LEU A 374 1.53 5.96 6.24
N TYR A 375 1.34 7.07 5.55
CA TYR A 375 1.92 8.37 5.92
C TYR A 375 1.28 8.93 7.18
N SER A 376 -0.01 8.70 7.37
CA SER A 376 -0.69 8.95 8.64
C SER A 376 -0.01 8.22 9.81
N LEU A 377 0.46 6.98 9.61
CA LEU A 377 1.23 6.26 10.62
C LEU A 377 2.64 6.83 10.79
N MET A 378 3.34 7.18 9.70
CA MET A 378 4.67 7.80 9.77
C MET A 378 4.67 9.10 10.57
N HIS A 379 3.64 9.92 10.39
CA HIS A 379 3.49 11.17 11.12
C HIS A 379 3.25 10.91 12.62
N ALA A 380 2.48 9.86 12.95
CA ALA A 380 2.14 9.54 14.33
C ALA A 380 3.24 8.79 15.11
N LEU A 381 4.00 7.92 14.44
CA LEU A 381 4.91 6.95 15.07
C LEU A 381 6.33 6.95 14.51
N GLU A 382 6.66 7.93 13.66
CA GLU A 382 7.93 8.06 12.94
C GLU A 382 8.06 7.22 11.65
N ALA A 383 8.77 7.76 10.67
CA ALA A 383 8.96 7.15 9.36
C ALA A 383 9.71 5.80 9.39
N PRO A 384 10.77 5.61 10.20
CA PRO A 384 11.42 4.31 10.31
C PRO A 384 10.54 3.24 10.97
N TYR A 385 9.72 3.65 11.93
CA TYR A 385 8.78 2.76 12.60
C TYR A 385 7.74 2.22 11.62
N MET A 386 7.35 3.01 10.61
CA MET A 386 6.49 2.54 9.51
C MET A 386 7.15 1.41 8.70
N LEU A 387 8.45 1.52 8.42
CA LEU A 387 9.18 0.54 7.59
C LEU A 387 9.25 -0.85 8.21
N ASP A 388 9.30 -0.91 9.54
CA ASP A 388 9.36 -2.17 10.28
C ASP A 388 7.96 -2.71 10.62
N ASN A 389 6.90 -1.90 10.47
CA ASN A 389 5.50 -2.34 10.61
C ASN A 389 4.88 -2.91 9.33
N CYS A 390 5.48 -2.64 8.17
CA CYS A 390 5.03 -3.20 6.89
C CYS A 390 5.34 -4.70 6.77
N SER A 391 4.95 -5.33 5.65
CA SER A 391 5.33 -6.72 5.35
C SER A 391 6.86 -6.86 5.29
N ALA A 392 7.41 -8.07 5.52
CA ALA A 392 8.85 -8.29 5.38
C ALA A 392 9.35 -7.98 3.94
N THR A 393 8.51 -8.22 2.94
CA THR A 393 8.75 -7.83 1.55
C THR A 393 8.91 -6.31 1.44
N ALA A 394 7.99 -5.55 2.01
CA ALA A 394 8.05 -4.09 2.01
C ALA A 394 9.30 -3.55 2.71
N THR A 395 9.63 -4.14 3.86
CA THR A 395 10.82 -3.82 4.66
C THR A 395 12.12 -4.03 3.87
N LEU A 396 12.22 -5.15 3.14
CA LEU A 396 13.38 -5.50 2.31
C LEU A 396 13.47 -4.64 1.04
N GLU A 397 12.36 -4.53 0.31
CA GLU A 397 12.30 -3.77 -0.94
C GLU A 397 12.52 -2.28 -0.68
N SER A 398 11.99 -1.71 0.40
CA SER A 398 12.29 -0.32 0.74
C SER A 398 13.80 -0.08 0.95
N ARG A 399 14.46 -0.94 1.72
CA ARG A 399 15.92 -0.85 1.95
C ARG A 399 16.71 -1.01 0.66
N LYS A 400 16.24 -1.85 -0.25
CA LYS A 400 16.84 -2.08 -1.56
C LYS A 400 16.67 -0.91 -2.53
N TRP A 401 15.55 -0.19 -2.51
CA TRP A 401 15.25 0.82 -3.54
C TRP A 401 15.38 2.26 -3.06
N ALA A 402 15.23 2.55 -1.76
CA ALA A 402 15.27 3.92 -1.22
C ALA A 402 16.55 4.67 -1.59
N HIS A 403 17.71 4.00 -1.52
CA HIS A 403 18.99 4.62 -1.86
C HIS A 403 19.11 4.99 -3.33
N LEU A 404 18.41 4.31 -4.26
CA LEU A 404 18.43 4.68 -5.67
C LEU A 404 17.67 5.98 -5.90
N PHE A 405 16.50 6.14 -5.28
CA PHE A 405 15.73 7.40 -5.33
C PHE A 405 16.53 8.56 -4.76
N ASP A 406 17.19 8.33 -3.62
CA ASP A 406 18.09 9.29 -3.01
C ASP A 406 19.21 9.71 -4.00
N TYR A 407 19.94 8.74 -4.56
CA TYR A 407 21.05 9.02 -5.47
C TYR A 407 20.61 9.71 -6.76
N PHE A 408 19.52 9.29 -7.39
CA PHE A 408 19.07 9.91 -8.66
C PHE A 408 18.57 11.33 -8.45
N LEU A 409 17.90 11.61 -7.33
CA LEU A 409 17.52 12.98 -7.01
C LEU A 409 18.75 13.86 -6.87
N ASN A 410 19.75 13.44 -6.08
CA ASN A 410 20.98 14.20 -5.90
C ASN A 410 21.77 14.36 -7.21
N GLN A 411 21.92 13.30 -8.00
CA GLN A 411 22.77 13.31 -9.19
C GLN A 411 22.13 14.02 -10.39
N ARG A 412 20.79 14.09 -10.45
CA ARG A 412 20.07 14.60 -11.62
C ARG A 412 19.13 15.74 -11.29
N ALA A 413 18.16 15.51 -10.41
CA ALA A 413 17.11 16.49 -10.14
C ALA A 413 17.67 17.74 -9.47
N LEU A 414 18.38 17.57 -8.35
CA LEU A 414 18.94 18.68 -7.58
C LEU A 414 20.06 19.39 -8.35
N VAL A 415 20.89 18.66 -9.08
CA VAL A 415 21.87 19.25 -10.02
C VAL A 415 21.20 20.09 -11.11
N ALA A 416 20.05 19.67 -11.64
CA ALA A 416 19.32 20.46 -12.63
C ALA A 416 18.75 21.74 -12.02
N VAL A 417 18.25 21.67 -10.77
CA VAL A 417 17.77 22.84 -10.02
C VAL A 417 18.92 23.83 -9.77
N ASP A 418 20.06 23.36 -9.27
CA ASP A 418 21.22 24.22 -8.94
C ASP A 418 21.79 24.90 -10.20
N ASN A 419 21.71 24.23 -11.36
CA ASN A 419 22.13 24.80 -12.64
C ASN A 419 21.07 25.72 -13.29
N GLY A 420 19.92 25.95 -12.64
CA GLY A 420 18.86 26.81 -13.16
C GLY A 420 18.22 26.25 -14.44
N ALA A 421 18.04 24.93 -14.54
CA ALA A 421 17.40 24.31 -15.68
C ALA A 421 15.99 24.90 -15.91
N PRO A 422 15.58 25.11 -17.18
CA PRO A 422 14.28 25.69 -17.48
C PRO A 422 13.13 24.78 -17.03
N ILE A 423 12.03 25.41 -16.63
CA ILE A 423 10.78 24.70 -16.28
C ILE A 423 10.22 24.06 -17.56
N ASN A 424 9.91 22.77 -17.48
CA ASN A 424 9.23 22.05 -18.55
C ASN A 424 7.73 22.31 -18.46
N HIS A 425 7.25 23.29 -19.23
CA HIS A 425 5.83 23.68 -19.24
C HIS A 425 4.89 22.57 -19.72
N ASP A 426 5.35 21.62 -20.55
CA ASP A 426 4.53 20.48 -20.97
C ASP A 426 4.25 19.55 -19.77
N LEU A 427 5.25 19.31 -18.93
CA LEU A 427 5.06 18.52 -17.71
C LEU A 427 4.07 19.19 -16.73
N ILE A 428 4.14 20.51 -16.58
CA ILE A 428 3.21 21.25 -15.71
C ILE A 428 1.79 21.25 -16.29
N SER A 429 1.65 21.48 -17.60
CA SER A 429 0.35 21.39 -18.28
C SER A 429 -0.25 19.98 -18.16
N ASN A 430 0.57 18.95 -18.32
CA ASN A 430 0.14 17.56 -18.16
C ASN A 430 -0.26 17.27 -16.71
N LEU A 431 0.48 17.75 -15.71
CA LEU A 431 0.09 17.64 -14.30
C LEU A 431 -1.30 18.23 -14.06
N ILE A 432 -1.54 19.47 -14.50
CA ILE A 432 -2.80 20.19 -14.20
C ILE A 432 -3.99 19.55 -14.93
N SER A 433 -3.78 19.09 -16.16
CA SER A 433 -4.84 18.52 -17.01
C SER A 433 -5.05 17.02 -16.84
N ASP A 434 -4.27 16.35 -15.99
CA ASP A 434 -4.28 14.88 -15.91
C ASP A 434 -5.66 14.36 -15.45
N PRO A 435 -6.26 13.38 -16.16
CA PRO A 435 -7.57 12.82 -15.81
C PRO A 435 -7.61 12.08 -14.47
N VAL A 436 -6.47 11.76 -13.86
CA VAL A 436 -6.41 11.12 -12.54
C VAL A 436 -7.05 11.98 -11.46
N HIS A 437 -6.96 13.31 -11.55
CA HIS A 437 -7.56 14.21 -10.56
C HIS A 437 -9.07 14.03 -10.51
N ARG A 438 -9.71 13.97 -11.68
CA ARG A 438 -11.15 13.70 -11.76
C ARG A 438 -11.51 12.31 -11.24
N ALA A 439 -10.66 11.33 -11.48
CA ALA A 439 -10.88 9.97 -10.99
C ALA A 439 -10.75 9.89 -9.45
N ILE A 440 -9.86 10.67 -8.84
CA ILE A 440 -9.75 10.84 -7.38
C ILE A 440 -11.00 11.53 -6.82
N GLU A 441 -11.49 12.61 -7.45
CA GLU A 441 -12.72 13.27 -7.00
C GLU A 441 -13.95 12.35 -7.00
N VAL A 442 -14.09 11.53 -8.04
CA VAL A 442 -15.17 10.52 -8.11
C VAL A 442 -15.00 9.49 -7.00
N TYR A 443 -13.76 9.11 -6.70
CA TYR A 443 -13.48 8.18 -5.62
C TYR A 443 -13.83 8.75 -4.25
N ASP A 444 -13.44 10.00 -3.97
CA ASP A 444 -13.71 10.67 -2.68
C ASP A 444 -15.21 10.78 -2.41
N GLN A 445 -16.03 10.89 -3.46
CA GLN A 445 -17.50 10.86 -3.34
C GLN A 445 -18.06 9.50 -2.92
N LEU A 446 -17.33 8.41 -3.19
CA LEU A 446 -17.73 7.04 -2.86
C LEU A 446 -17.30 6.63 -1.45
N THR A 447 -16.32 7.31 -0.86
CA THR A 447 -15.82 7.04 0.49
C THR A 447 -16.32 8.09 1.48
N SER A 448 -17.01 7.68 2.54
CA SER A 448 -17.54 8.61 3.55
C SER A 448 -16.46 9.34 4.35
N THR A 449 -16.82 10.52 4.86
CA THR A 449 -16.07 11.62 5.50
C THR A 449 -15.17 11.33 6.71
N VAL A 450 -14.84 10.08 7.02
CA VAL A 450 -14.02 9.75 8.20
C VAL A 450 -12.55 9.78 7.83
N SER A 451 -11.84 10.80 8.29
CA SER A 451 -10.37 10.80 8.22
C SER A 451 -9.84 9.55 8.90
N THR A 452 -8.99 8.82 8.19
CA THR A 452 -8.33 7.60 8.66
C THR A 452 -7.21 7.89 9.68
N GLY A 453 -7.09 9.13 10.19
CA GLY A 453 -6.05 9.58 11.09
C GLY A 453 -5.86 8.69 12.33
N VAL A 454 -4.64 8.70 12.86
CA VAL A 454 -4.22 7.88 13.99
C VAL A 454 -4.46 8.65 15.31
N PRO A 455 -5.28 8.15 16.26
CA PRO A 455 -5.34 8.72 17.60
C PRO A 455 -4.04 8.49 18.37
N SER A 456 -3.78 9.32 19.38
CA SER A 456 -2.54 9.35 20.16
C SER A 456 -2.22 8.08 20.98
N ASP A 457 -3.13 7.12 21.08
CA ASP A 457 -2.98 5.91 21.90
C ASP A 457 -3.13 4.66 21.01
N ILE A 458 -2.01 3.98 20.73
CA ILE A 458 -1.95 2.95 19.69
C ILE A 458 -1.70 1.59 20.33
N GLY A 459 -2.76 1.00 20.88
CA GLY A 459 -2.73 -0.36 21.45
C GLY A 459 -2.75 -1.51 20.43
N SER A 460 -2.64 -1.25 19.12
CA SER A 460 -2.83 -2.27 18.06
C SER A 460 -1.69 -2.39 17.05
N VAL A 461 -0.47 -2.01 17.45
CA VAL A 461 0.75 -2.23 16.65
C VAL A 461 1.30 -3.64 16.86
N ARG A 462 2.26 -4.06 16.04
CA ARG A 462 3.00 -5.31 16.27
C ARG A 462 3.53 -5.37 17.71
N PRO A 463 3.44 -6.53 18.39
CA PRO A 463 3.84 -6.67 19.79
C PRO A 463 5.27 -6.20 20.07
N GLU A 464 6.21 -6.47 19.16
CA GLU A 464 7.61 -6.08 19.24
C GLU A 464 7.87 -4.57 19.14
N LEU A 465 6.88 -3.81 18.69
CA LEU A 465 6.94 -2.36 18.49
C LEU A 465 6.03 -1.59 19.45
N GLY A 466 5.18 -2.29 20.22
CA GLY A 466 4.38 -1.68 21.27
C GLY A 466 5.30 -1.04 22.31
N GLN A 467 5.25 0.29 22.43
CA GLN A 467 5.86 0.94 23.58
C GLN A 467 5.09 0.48 24.82
N SER A 468 5.74 -0.32 25.67
CA SER A 468 5.22 -0.58 27.00
C SER A 468 5.08 0.76 27.71
N SER A 469 3.84 1.21 27.92
CA SER A 469 3.56 2.21 28.93
C SER A 469 4.10 1.68 30.26
N ASN A 470 5.19 2.28 30.74
CA ASN A 470 5.54 2.20 32.17
C ASN A 470 4.56 3.05 32.96
#